data_AF-A0AAX2S0J2-F1
#
_entry.id   AF-A0AAX2S0J2-F1
#
_cell.length_a   1.000
_cell.length_b   1.000
_cell.length_c   1.000
_cell.angle_alpha   90.00
_cell.angle_beta   90.00
_cell.angle_gamma   90.00
#
_symmetry.space_group_name_H-M   'P 1'
#
loop_
_entity.id
_entity.type
_entity.pdbx_description
1 polymer ?
#
loop_
_entity_poly.entity_id
_entity_poly.type
_entity_poly.pdbx_seq_one_letter_code
_entity_poly.pdbx_strand_id
1 'polypeptide(L)'
;MKAKVAKKKKILFKCPPFLDIYHPHNYEKSLQFIHSLDVISEHGYIDVAISFMRTKEIKAAALVLLYAKLETLIKKCNVNFQLLYGVDLKLIKQLKETGFFSLCRNKKSSNDFSKSQLPIISSESGKFRDRIIDFIKEKIYQNQFDDNLEFVYGDAIHEAINNVSLHAYTDDKEKSWWLNCSLIDDELYLVLYDQGKGIPNTFTKGNKAFDEVDWSDLNLRSEVNKLTKKWGIEFSEIDEIVIKKTKEQDSCIIFFAMSDDITRMTGRDELKHGQGSKSIKKLVSSHEDGILWIFSNKGLYRYENDEKPPFLGDYTHSIQGTLIQWNIKVFK
;
A
#
# COMPACT_ATOMS: atom_id res chain seq x y z
N MET A 1 -44.48 -4.56 33.53
CA MET A 1 -44.15 -4.32 32.10
C MET A 1 -42.69 -4.69 31.86
N LYS A 2 -42.40 -5.80 31.18
CA LYS A 2 -41.03 -6.10 30.73
C LYS A 2 -40.72 -5.19 29.55
N ALA A 3 -39.74 -4.31 29.69
CA ALA A 3 -39.24 -3.51 28.58
C ALA A 3 -38.83 -4.47 27.44
N LYS A 4 -39.47 -4.34 26.28
CA LYS A 4 -39.01 -4.99 25.04
C LYS A 4 -37.62 -4.42 24.77
N VAL A 5 -36.58 -5.19 25.09
CA VAL A 5 -35.23 -4.94 24.61
C VAL A 5 -35.32 -4.94 23.09
N ALA A 6 -35.25 -3.77 22.47
CA ALA A 6 -35.14 -3.65 21.02
C ALA A 6 -33.95 -4.52 20.60
N LYS A 7 -34.18 -5.56 19.80
CA LYS A 7 -33.09 -6.37 19.23
C LYS A 7 -32.17 -5.39 18.52
N LYS A 8 -30.96 -5.21 19.04
CA LYS A 8 -29.88 -4.48 18.36
C LYS A 8 -29.78 -5.03 16.94
N LYS A 9 -30.21 -4.25 15.96
CA LYS A 9 -30.22 -4.64 14.55
C LYS A 9 -28.76 -4.68 14.10
N LYS A 10 -28.22 -5.88 13.93
CA LYS A 10 -26.87 -6.07 13.40
C LYS A 10 -26.84 -5.64 11.93
N ILE A 11 -25.95 -4.72 11.60
CA ILE A 11 -25.77 -4.22 10.22
C ILE A 11 -24.85 -5.18 9.48
N LEU A 12 -25.18 -5.52 8.24
CA LEU A 12 -24.47 -6.52 7.44
C LEU A 12 -23.85 -5.86 6.21
N PHE A 13 -22.53 -5.96 6.09
CA PHE A 13 -21.79 -5.61 4.88
C PHE A 13 -21.31 -6.89 4.19
N LYS A 14 -21.54 -6.99 2.87
CA LYS A 14 -21.19 -8.18 2.09
C LYS A 14 -19.93 -7.88 1.29
N CYS A 15 -18.84 -8.59 1.60
CA CYS A 15 -17.61 -8.54 0.85
C CYS A 15 -17.87 -9.03 -0.59
N PRO A 16 -17.24 -8.41 -1.62
CA PRO A 16 -17.38 -8.87 -3.00
C PRO A 16 -16.86 -10.31 -3.19
N PRO A 17 -17.24 -10.98 -4.31
CA PRO A 17 -16.71 -12.30 -4.64
C PRO A 17 -15.19 -12.33 -4.82
N PHE A 18 -14.60 -11.23 -5.30
CA PHE A 18 -13.18 -11.04 -5.46
C PHE A 18 -12.80 -9.75 -4.74
N LEU A 19 -12.00 -9.86 -3.69
CA LEU A 19 -11.41 -8.71 -3.00
C LEU A 19 -9.98 -8.54 -3.50
N ASP A 20 -9.82 -7.64 -4.47
CA ASP A 20 -8.66 -7.56 -5.36
C ASP A 20 -8.53 -6.13 -5.93
N ILE A 21 -7.30 -5.62 -5.99
CA ILE A 21 -6.97 -4.29 -6.55
C ILE A 21 -6.03 -4.36 -7.75
N TYR A 22 -5.67 -5.54 -8.26
CA TYR A 22 -4.82 -5.66 -9.46
C TYR A 22 -5.62 -5.69 -10.76
N HIS A 23 -6.85 -6.21 -10.71
CA HIS A 23 -7.75 -6.22 -11.87
C HIS A 23 -8.70 -5.00 -11.84
N PRO A 24 -8.80 -4.18 -12.90
CA PRO A 24 -9.57 -2.93 -12.91
C PRO A 24 -11.03 -3.05 -12.44
N HIS A 25 -11.75 -4.08 -12.91
CA HIS A 25 -13.14 -4.30 -12.49
C HIS A 25 -13.28 -4.71 -11.02
N ASN A 26 -12.31 -5.47 -10.51
CA ASN A 26 -12.34 -5.91 -9.11
C ASN A 26 -11.88 -4.78 -8.19
N TYR A 27 -10.94 -3.95 -8.64
CA TYR A 27 -10.47 -2.76 -7.94
C TYR A 27 -11.64 -1.88 -7.53
N GLU A 28 -12.48 -1.50 -8.50
CA GLU A 28 -13.60 -0.58 -8.24
C GLU A 28 -14.61 -1.18 -7.26
N LYS A 29 -14.94 -2.48 -7.41
CA LYS A 29 -15.85 -3.17 -6.49
C LYS A 29 -15.27 -3.33 -5.09
N SER A 30 -13.97 -3.59 -4.99
CA SER A 30 -13.25 -3.76 -3.73
C SER A 30 -13.20 -2.45 -2.95
N LEU A 31 -12.82 -1.35 -3.61
CA LEU A 31 -12.79 -0.04 -2.96
C LEU A 31 -14.18 0.51 -2.68
N GLN A 32 -15.17 0.31 -3.56
CA GLN A 32 -16.55 0.67 -3.26
C GLN A 32 -17.03 -0.02 -1.98
N PHE A 33 -16.72 -1.31 -1.82
CA PHE A 33 -17.03 -2.04 -0.59
C PHE A 33 -16.29 -1.47 0.62
N ILE A 34 -14.97 -1.24 0.53
CA ILE A 34 -14.16 -0.72 1.65
C ILE A 34 -14.63 0.68 2.07
N HIS A 35 -14.91 1.58 1.13
CA HIS A 35 -15.46 2.91 1.40
C HIS A 35 -16.87 2.87 1.97
N SER A 36 -17.69 1.91 1.56
CA SER A 36 -19.03 1.76 2.13
C SER A 36 -19.03 1.51 3.65
N LEU A 37 -17.90 1.09 4.23
CA LEU A 37 -17.75 0.91 5.67
C LEU A 37 -17.67 2.23 6.44
N ASP A 38 -17.38 3.35 5.80
CA ASP A 38 -17.29 4.66 6.47
C ASP A 38 -18.64 5.06 7.12
N VAL A 39 -19.75 4.59 6.55
CA VAL A 39 -21.11 4.79 7.08
C VAL A 39 -21.29 4.25 8.50
N ILE A 40 -20.44 3.31 8.95
CA ILE A 40 -20.43 2.78 10.32
C ILE A 40 -20.17 3.90 11.32
N SER A 41 -19.18 4.74 11.03
CA SER A 41 -18.82 5.87 11.88
C SER A 41 -19.83 7.00 11.76
N GLU A 42 -20.32 7.27 10.54
CA GLU A 42 -21.29 8.33 10.25
C GLU A 42 -22.65 8.09 10.95
N HIS A 43 -23.10 6.83 11.01
CA HIS A 43 -24.38 6.44 11.60
C HIS A 43 -24.25 5.86 13.01
N GLY A 44 -23.03 5.76 13.56
CA GLY A 44 -22.79 5.22 14.90
C GLY A 44 -23.18 3.75 15.07
N TYR A 45 -22.93 2.89 14.06
CA TYR A 45 -23.26 1.47 14.14
C TYR A 45 -22.35 0.73 15.12
N ILE A 46 -22.97 0.12 16.15
CA ILE A 46 -22.23 -0.58 17.21
C ILE A 46 -21.97 -2.05 16.84
N ASP A 47 -22.95 -2.76 16.28
CA ASP A 47 -22.85 -4.20 16.03
C ASP A 47 -22.90 -4.48 14.53
N VAL A 48 -21.74 -4.76 13.94
CA VAL A 48 -21.56 -4.90 12.49
C VAL A 48 -21.07 -6.30 12.14
N ALA A 49 -21.63 -6.88 11.07
CA ALA A 49 -21.14 -8.12 10.47
C ALA A 49 -20.50 -7.85 9.11
N ILE A 50 -19.27 -8.33 8.93
CA ILE A 50 -18.59 -8.37 7.64
C ILE A 50 -18.72 -9.79 7.09
N SER A 51 -19.39 -9.94 5.95
CA SER A 51 -19.70 -11.25 5.38
C SER A 51 -18.85 -11.58 4.17
N PHE A 52 -18.05 -12.62 4.31
CA PHE A 52 -17.26 -13.28 3.27
C PHE A 52 -17.95 -14.54 2.72
N MET A 53 -19.25 -14.74 3.00
CA MET A 53 -19.99 -15.95 2.59
C MET A 53 -19.98 -16.21 1.07
N ARG A 54 -19.79 -15.16 0.26
CA ARG A 54 -19.73 -15.22 -1.20
C ARG A 54 -18.35 -14.89 -1.76
N THR A 55 -17.38 -14.62 -0.90
CA THR A 55 -16.01 -14.30 -1.29
C THR A 55 -15.32 -15.59 -1.69
N LYS A 56 -14.82 -15.60 -2.93
CA LYS A 56 -14.10 -16.72 -3.54
C LYS A 56 -12.60 -16.53 -3.42
N GLU A 57 -12.14 -15.29 -3.49
CA GLU A 57 -10.72 -14.99 -3.46
C GLU A 57 -10.46 -13.63 -2.80
N ILE A 58 -9.37 -13.56 -2.04
CA ILE A 58 -8.85 -12.33 -1.49
C ILE A 58 -7.35 -12.23 -1.79
N LYS A 59 -6.96 -11.11 -2.40
CA LYS A 59 -5.57 -10.76 -2.64
C LYS A 59 -4.96 -9.97 -1.47
N ALA A 60 -3.65 -10.12 -1.26
CA ALA A 60 -2.94 -9.57 -0.11
C ALA A 60 -3.09 -8.04 0.02
N ALA A 61 -2.93 -7.28 -1.07
CA ALA A 61 -3.05 -5.82 -1.00
C ALA A 61 -4.47 -5.35 -0.61
N ALA A 62 -5.51 -5.94 -1.21
CA ALA A 62 -6.90 -5.61 -0.87
C ALA A 62 -7.26 -6.04 0.57
N LEU A 63 -6.65 -7.13 1.06
CA LEU A 63 -6.80 -7.59 2.44
C LEU A 63 -6.19 -6.59 3.44
N VAL A 64 -5.03 -6.01 3.14
CA VAL A 64 -4.40 -4.97 3.97
C VAL A 64 -5.26 -3.70 4.01
N LEU A 65 -5.80 -3.25 2.88
CA LEU A 65 -6.71 -2.10 2.83
C LEU A 65 -7.95 -2.32 3.71
N LEU A 66 -8.57 -3.51 3.63
CA LEU A 66 -9.71 -3.85 4.47
C LEU A 66 -9.31 -3.92 5.96
N TYR A 67 -8.17 -4.54 6.29
CA TYR A 67 -7.68 -4.62 7.67
C TYR A 67 -7.47 -3.23 8.26
N ALA A 68 -6.81 -2.35 7.52
CA ALA A 68 -6.57 -0.96 7.92
C ALA A 68 -7.89 -0.20 8.13
N LYS A 69 -8.88 -0.35 7.24
CA LYS A 69 -10.20 0.26 7.41
C LYS A 69 -10.89 -0.22 8.69
N LEU A 70 -10.86 -1.52 8.98
CA LEU A 70 -11.46 -2.07 10.21
C LEU A 70 -10.75 -1.58 11.46
N GLU A 71 -9.41 -1.58 11.50
CA GLU A 71 -8.66 -1.08 12.65
C GLU A 71 -8.89 0.41 12.88
N THR A 72 -8.90 1.22 11.81
CA THR A 72 -9.21 2.65 11.89
C THR A 72 -10.62 2.90 12.42
N LEU A 73 -11.62 2.10 12.01
CA LEU A 73 -12.98 2.21 12.55
C LEU A 73 -13.04 1.82 14.03
N ILE A 74 -12.33 0.76 14.44
CA ILE A 74 -12.21 0.35 15.85
C ILE A 74 -11.59 1.45 16.72
N LYS A 75 -10.55 2.12 16.22
CA LYS A 75 -9.91 3.25 16.92
C LYS A 75 -10.83 4.48 17.03
N LYS A 76 -11.61 4.76 15.98
CA LYS A 76 -12.45 5.98 15.90
C LYS A 76 -13.81 5.87 16.59
N CYS A 77 -14.41 4.69 16.66
CA CYS A 77 -15.76 4.54 17.18
C CYS A 77 -15.96 3.22 17.95
N ASN A 78 -16.98 3.17 18.80
CA ASN A 78 -17.30 1.96 19.57
C ASN A 78 -18.06 0.93 18.72
N VAL A 79 -17.35 0.28 17.80
CA VAL A 79 -17.87 -0.79 16.93
C VAL A 79 -17.38 -2.16 17.38
N ASN A 80 -18.22 -3.17 17.18
CA ASN A 80 -17.93 -4.58 17.32
C ASN A 80 -18.13 -5.26 15.96
N PHE A 81 -17.07 -5.89 15.45
CA PHE A 81 -17.12 -6.64 14.20
C PHE A 81 -17.31 -8.13 14.45
N GLN A 82 -18.30 -8.71 13.76
CA GLN A 82 -18.40 -10.15 13.57
C GLN A 82 -18.01 -10.50 12.13
N LEU A 83 -17.14 -11.49 11.97
CA LEU A 83 -16.84 -12.07 10.66
C LEU A 83 -17.82 -13.21 10.39
N LEU A 84 -18.50 -13.16 9.24
CA LEU A 84 -19.33 -14.25 8.72
C LEU A 84 -18.63 -14.83 7.50
N TYR A 85 -18.39 -16.12 7.47
CA TYR A 85 -17.67 -16.79 6.39
C TYR A 85 -18.28 -18.16 6.12
N GLY A 86 -18.12 -18.65 4.89
CA GLY A 86 -18.61 -19.94 4.46
C GLY A 86 -17.75 -21.10 4.96
N VAL A 87 -17.78 -22.22 4.25
CA VAL A 87 -16.99 -23.42 4.57
C VAL A 87 -15.63 -23.47 3.88
N ASP A 88 -15.24 -22.41 3.17
CA ASP A 88 -13.95 -22.34 2.49
C ASP A 88 -12.80 -22.26 3.51
N LEU A 89 -12.13 -23.39 3.71
CA LEU A 89 -11.04 -23.52 4.66
C LEU A 89 -9.81 -22.67 4.28
N LYS A 90 -9.56 -22.42 2.99
CA LYS A 90 -8.42 -21.59 2.55
C LYS A 90 -8.66 -20.14 2.96
N LEU A 91 -9.86 -19.64 2.70
CA LEU A 91 -10.29 -18.30 3.11
C LEU A 91 -10.25 -18.13 4.64
N ILE A 92 -10.81 -19.09 5.38
CA ILE A 92 -10.80 -19.06 6.86
C ILE A 92 -9.38 -19.04 7.38
N LYS A 93 -8.50 -19.88 6.81
CA LYS A 93 -7.08 -19.94 7.17
C LYS A 93 -6.40 -18.60 6.89
N GLN A 94 -6.58 -18.01 5.71
CA GLN A 94 -6.04 -16.69 5.37
C GLN A 94 -6.49 -15.60 6.33
N LEU A 95 -7.79 -15.53 6.69
CA LEU A 95 -8.31 -14.56 7.67
C LEU A 95 -7.72 -14.78 9.08
N LYS A 96 -7.47 -16.04 9.47
CA LYS A 96 -6.87 -16.39 10.75
C LYS A 96 -5.40 -16.02 10.81
N GLU A 97 -4.64 -16.37 9.78
CA GLU A 97 -3.20 -16.14 9.71
C GLU A 97 -2.88 -14.66 9.63
N THR A 98 -3.63 -13.90 8.83
CA THR A 98 -3.46 -12.44 8.72
C THR A 98 -3.98 -11.66 9.93
N GLY A 99 -4.66 -12.30 10.88
CA GLY A 99 -5.01 -11.71 12.17
C GLY A 99 -6.39 -11.05 12.25
N PHE A 100 -7.25 -11.15 11.23
CA PHE A 100 -8.60 -10.55 11.24
C PHE A 100 -9.44 -10.96 12.44
N PHE A 101 -9.39 -12.24 12.83
CA PHE A 101 -10.08 -12.73 14.02
C PHE A 101 -9.57 -12.08 15.31
N SER A 102 -8.24 -11.91 15.42
CA SER A 102 -7.63 -11.23 16.57
C SER A 102 -8.02 -9.77 16.59
N LEU A 103 -7.95 -9.07 15.46
CA LEU A 103 -8.35 -7.67 15.35
C LEU A 103 -9.80 -7.47 15.79
N CYS A 104 -10.74 -8.26 15.25
CA CYS A 104 -12.17 -8.11 15.57
C CYS A 104 -12.50 -8.47 17.02
N ARG A 105 -11.83 -9.46 17.60
CA ARG A 105 -12.06 -9.91 18.98
C ARG A 105 -11.41 -8.99 20.02
N ASN A 106 -10.16 -8.63 19.78
CA ASN A 106 -9.31 -7.93 20.75
C ASN A 106 -9.28 -6.42 20.53
N LYS A 107 -9.90 -5.93 19.45
CA LYS A 107 -9.93 -4.52 19.05
C LYS A 107 -8.53 -3.90 18.86
N LYS A 108 -7.54 -4.73 18.54
CA LYS A 108 -6.16 -4.31 18.26
C LYS A 108 -5.41 -5.37 17.46
N SER A 109 -4.42 -4.92 16.68
CA SER A 109 -3.46 -5.81 16.04
C SER A 109 -2.60 -6.55 17.07
N SER A 110 -2.33 -7.83 16.81
CA SER A 110 -1.52 -8.66 17.72
C SER A 110 -0.03 -8.39 17.60
N ASN A 111 0.45 -8.01 16.41
CA ASN A 111 1.86 -7.78 16.10
C ASN A 111 2.78 -8.91 16.62
N ASP A 112 2.38 -10.15 16.33
CA ASP A 112 3.00 -11.35 16.89
C ASP A 112 3.98 -11.97 15.89
N PHE A 113 5.27 -11.71 16.11
CA PHE A 113 6.40 -12.19 15.30
C PHE A 113 6.82 -13.63 15.65
N SER A 114 6.23 -14.25 16.68
CA SER A 114 6.59 -15.63 17.08
C SER A 114 5.95 -16.71 16.20
N LYS A 115 4.93 -16.34 15.42
CA LYS A 115 4.17 -17.25 14.57
C LYS A 115 4.98 -17.70 13.36
N SER A 116 4.59 -18.82 12.76
CA SER A 116 5.19 -19.29 11.50
C SER A 116 4.84 -18.39 10.31
N GLN A 117 3.68 -17.74 10.35
CA GLN A 117 3.27 -16.72 9.40
C GLN A 117 3.04 -15.41 10.12
N LEU A 118 3.51 -14.32 9.53
CA LEU A 118 3.37 -12.99 10.10
C LEU A 118 1.91 -12.53 9.93
N PRO A 119 1.17 -12.25 11.02
CA PRO A 119 -0.11 -11.56 10.89
C PRO A 119 0.12 -10.16 10.31
N ILE A 120 -0.94 -9.49 9.85
CA ILE A 120 -0.81 -8.09 9.47
C ILE A 120 -0.28 -7.31 10.68
N ILE A 121 0.86 -6.67 10.49
CA ILE A 121 1.50 -5.82 11.49
C ILE A 121 0.92 -4.42 11.32
N SER A 122 0.44 -3.82 12.40
CA SER A 122 0.10 -2.41 12.42
C SER A 122 0.99 -1.67 13.41
N SER A 123 1.49 -0.51 13.02
CA SER A 123 2.26 0.34 13.92
C SER A 123 2.21 1.79 13.51
N GLU A 124 2.84 2.61 14.34
CA GLU A 124 3.05 4.03 14.10
C GLU A 124 4.55 4.30 14.05
N SER A 125 4.93 5.25 13.18
CA SER A 125 6.32 5.69 13.04
C SER A 125 7.27 4.52 12.70
N GLY A 126 8.53 4.55 13.15
CA GLY A 126 9.53 3.55 12.76
C GLY A 126 9.56 2.23 13.55
N LYS A 127 8.51 1.88 14.29
CA LYS A 127 8.51 0.67 15.13
C LYS A 127 8.56 -0.61 14.28
N PHE A 128 9.05 -1.71 14.85
CA PHE A 128 9.07 -3.05 14.24
C PHE A 128 9.86 -3.26 12.95
N ARG A 129 10.53 -2.24 12.40
CA ARG A 129 11.35 -2.34 11.18
C ARG A 129 12.33 -3.51 11.22
N ASP A 130 13.22 -3.50 12.21
CA ASP A 130 14.23 -4.55 12.39
C ASP A 130 13.59 -5.93 12.58
N ARG A 131 12.50 -5.99 13.36
CA ARG A 131 11.77 -7.25 13.61
C ARG A 131 11.12 -7.85 12.36
N ILE A 132 10.74 -7.01 11.38
CA ILE A 132 10.23 -7.49 10.08
C ILE A 132 11.37 -8.13 9.29
N ILE A 133 12.56 -7.51 9.29
CA ILE A 133 13.76 -8.07 8.64
C ILE A 133 14.17 -9.37 9.32
N ASP A 134 14.25 -9.39 10.65
CA ASP A 134 14.55 -10.61 11.43
C ASP A 134 13.57 -11.73 11.11
N PHE A 135 12.26 -11.42 11.00
CA PHE A 135 11.26 -12.41 10.62
C PHE A 135 11.50 -12.97 9.22
N ILE A 136 11.81 -12.12 8.23
CA ILE A 136 12.09 -12.56 6.86
C ILE A 136 13.34 -13.45 6.85
N LYS A 137 14.41 -13.02 7.52
CA LYS A 137 15.67 -13.77 7.66
C LYS A 137 15.44 -15.15 8.30
N GLU A 138 14.77 -15.19 9.44
CA GLU A 138 14.60 -16.43 10.21
C GLU A 138 13.54 -17.37 9.61
N LYS A 139 12.38 -16.84 9.22
CA LYS A 139 11.20 -17.65 8.87
C LYS A 139 11.04 -17.90 7.39
N ILE A 140 11.50 -16.98 6.54
CA ILE A 140 11.37 -17.10 5.08
C ILE A 140 12.66 -17.67 4.47
N TYR A 141 13.81 -17.13 4.85
CA TYR A 141 15.11 -17.57 4.35
C TYR A 141 15.79 -18.64 5.21
N GLN A 142 15.21 -19.03 6.36
CA GLN A 142 15.79 -20.06 7.24
C GLN A 142 17.25 -19.76 7.63
N ASN A 143 17.58 -18.48 7.81
CA ASN A 143 18.92 -17.95 8.06
C ASN A 143 19.92 -18.07 6.89
N GLN A 144 19.48 -18.47 5.70
CA GLN A 144 20.26 -18.38 4.46
C GLN A 144 20.08 -17.00 3.82
N PHE A 145 20.37 -15.96 4.60
CA PHE A 145 20.18 -14.56 4.24
C PHE A 145 21.54 -13.88 4.30
N ASP A 146 22.15 -13.63 3.15
CA ASP A 146 23.47 -12.99 3.08
C ASP A 146 23.40 -11.48 3.39
N ASP A 147 24.55 -10.90 3.71
CA ASP A 147 24.65 -9.49 4.13
C ASP A 147 24.15 -8.51 3.05
N ASN A 148 24.27 -8.86 1.77
CA ASN A 148 23.80 -8.02 0.67
C ASN A 148 22.27 -8.08 0.53
N LEU A 149 21.66 -9.26 0.65
CA LEU A 149 20.21 -9.41 0.73
C LEU A 149 19.67 -8.67 1.96
N GLU A 150 20.30 -8.82 3.11
CA GLU A 150 19.90 -8.10 4.32
C GLU A 150 19.93 -6.59 4.13
N PHE A 151 21.00 -6.07 3.52
CA PHE A 151 21.10 -4.66 3.18
C PHE A 151 19.98 -4.23 2.21
N VAL A 152 19.74 -4.97 1.11
CA VAL A 152 18.74 -4.60 0.10
C VAL A 152 17.31 -4.60 0.66
N TYR A 153 16.96 -5.61 1.45
CA TYR A 153 15.66 -5.69 2.12
C TYR A 153 15.50 -4.62 3.19
N GLY A 154 16.51 -4.47 4.05
CA GLY A 154 16.54 -3.47 5.10
C GLY A 154 16.36 -2.07 4.54
N ASP A 155 17.14 -1.72 3.53
CA ASP A 155 17.12 -0.38 2.91
C ASP A 155 15.76 -0.07 2.28
N ALA A 156 15.18 -0.99 1.49
CA ALA A 156 13.88 -0.78 0.86
C ALA A 156 12.71 -0.68 1.88
N ILE A 157 12.70 -1.54 2.90
CA ILE A 157 11.66 -1.53 3.95
C ILE A 157 11.80 -0.29 4.83
N HIS A 158 13.04 0.08 5.18
CA HIS A 158 13.33 1.29 5.93
C HIS A 158 12.86 2.52 5.18
N GLU A 159 13.17 2.62 3.89
CA GLU A 159 12.75 3.71 3.03
C GLU A 159 11.22 3.83 3.00
N ALA A 160 10.52 2.72 2.75
CA ALA A 160 9.07 2.73 2.66
C ALA A 160 8.40 3.15 3.98
N ILE A 161 8.87 2.65 5.15
CA ILE A 161 8.33 3.04 6.47
C ILE A 161 8.78 4.47 6.86
N ASN A 162 9.95 4.92 6.43
CA ASN A 162 10.40 6.30 6.60
C ASN A 162 9.51 7.27 5.83
N ASN A 163 9.12 6.94 4.60
CA ASN A 163 8.23 7.77 3.79
C ASN A 163 6.87 8.00 4.47
N VAL A 164 6.33 6.98 5.17
CA VAL A 164 5.15 7.13 6.04
C VAL A 164 5.40 8.14 7.15
N SER A 165 6.55 8.02 7.82
CA SER A 165 6.87 8.83 9.01
C SER A 165 7.20 10.29 8.67
N LEU A 166 7.84 10.54 7.52
CA LEU A 166 8.39 11.84 7.14
C LEU A 166 7.48 12.65 6.24
N HIS A 167 6.83 12.01 5.26
CA HIS A 167 6.17 12.71 4.15
C HIS A 167 4.65 12.51 4.12
N ALA A 168 4.15 11.38 4.60
CA ALA A 168 2.75 11.02 4.40
C ALA A 168 1.76 11.86 5.24
N TYR A 169 2.18 12.49 6.34
CA TYR A 169 1.31 13.22 7.28
C TYR A 169 1.88 14.61 7.64
N THR A 170 1.03 15.65 7.65
CA THR A 170 1.44 17.04 7.97
C THR A 170 1.32 17.46 9.43
N ASP A 171 0.66 16.66 10.26
CA ASP A 171 0.46 16.92 11.69
C ASP A 171 1.05 15.77 12.52
N ASP A 172 1.08 15.92 13.85
CA ASP A 172 1.30 14.85 14.83
C ASP A 172 0.16 13.80 14.87
N LYS A 173 -0.57 13.61 13.77
CA LYS A 173 -1.53 12.51 13.62
C LYS A 173 -0.80 11.18 13.78
N GLU A 174 -1.52 10.17 14.27
CA GLU A 174 -1.02 8.78 14.29
C GLU A 174 -0.61 8.37 12.88
N LYS A 175 0.70 8.34 12.62
CA LYS A 175 1.31 7.95 11.34
C LYS A 175 1.29 6.44 11.20
N SER A 176 0.07 5.91 11.11
CA SER A 176 -0.20 4.48 11.09
C SER A 176 0.16 3.87 9.74
N TRP A 177 0.79 2.71 9.78
CA TRP A 177 0.99 1.85 8.62
C TRP A 177 0.66 0.40 8.95
N TRP A 178 0.36 -0.35 7.90
CA TRP A 178 0.02 -1.76 7.93
C TRP A 178 0.93 -2.53 6.98
N LEU A 179 1.42 -3.67 7.44
CA LEU A 179 2.28 -4.53 6.63
C LEU A 179 1.79 -5.97 6.62
N ASN A 180 1.71 -6.55 5.44
CA ASN A 180 1.55 -7.99 5.25
C ASN A 180 2.79 -8.57 4.60
N CYS A 181 3.22 -9.73 5.09
CA CYS A 181 4.35 -10.48 4.60
C CYS A 181 3.88 -11.92 4.42
N SER A 182 3.75 -12.35 3.17
CA SER A 182 3.21 -13.67 2.82
C SER A 182 4.13 -14.39 1.84
N LEU A 183 4.60 -15.59 2.22
CA LEU A 183 5.31 -16.48 1.31
C LEU A 183 4.29 -17.39 0.62
N ILE A 184 4.17 -17.28 -0.70
CA ILE A 184 3.34 -18.16 -1.53
C ILE A 184 4.29 -18.84 -2.51
N ASP A 185 4.34 -20.17 -2.44
CA ASP A 185 5.33 -20.98 -3.14
C ASP A 185 6.76 -20.53 -2.79
N ASP A 186 7.49 -19.96 -3.75
CA ASP A 186 8.84 -19.42 -3.59
C ASP A 186 8.89 -17.91 -3.85
N GLU A 187 7.75 -17.22 -3.71
CA GLU A 187 7.65 -15.77 -3.84
C GLU A 187 7.16 -15.13 -2.55
N LEU A 188 7.93 -14.15 -2.08
CA LEU A 188 7.59 -13.31 -0.97
C LEU A 188 6.78 -12.11 -1.46
N TYR A 189 5.52 -12.05 -1.03
CA TYR A 189 4.64 -10.90 -1.23
C TYR A 189 4.72 -10.01 0.01
N LEU A 190 5.33 -8.85 -0.15
CA LEU A 190 5.43 -7.83 0.88
C LEU A 190 4.53 -6.67 0.51
N VAL A 191 3.54 -6.36 1.34
CA VAL A 191 2.61 -5.24 1.16
C VAL A 191 2.81 -4.28 2.32
N LEU A 192 3.02 -3.00 2.03
CA LEU A 192 3.01 -1.90 3.00
C LEU A 192 1.94 -0.88 2.59
N TYR A 193 1.10 -0.45 3.53
CA TYR A 193 0.08 0.56 3.32
C TYR A 193 0.09 1.61 4.41
N ASP A 194 -0.07 2.88 4.04
CA ASP A 194 -0.36 3.99 4.95
C ASP A 194 -1.60 4.76 4.50
N GLN A 195 -2.25 5.44 5.45
CA GLN A 195 -3.44 6.27 5.23
C GLN A 195 -3.11 7.77 5.16
N GLY A 196 -1.89 8.12 4.74
CA GLY A 196 -1.44 9.50 4.61
C GLY A 196 -2.01 10.19 3.38
N LYS A 197 -1.36 11.30 2.99
CA LYS A 197 -1.80 12.13 1.85
C LYS A 197 -1.66 11.44 0.49
N GLY A 198 -0.84 10.41 0.40
CA GLY A 198 -0.45 9.77 -0.86
C GLY A 198 0.64 10.53 -1.60
N ILE A 199 1.48 9.82 -2.35
CA ILE A 199 2.56 10.36 -3.20
C ILE A 199 2.07 11.54 -4.07
N PRO A 200 0.89 11.48 -4.73
CA PRO A 200 0.39 12.58 -5.53
C PRO A 200 0.28 13.93 -4.79
N ASN A 201 -0.04 13.89 -3.50
CA ASN A 201 -0.21 15.09 -2.69
C ASN A 201 1.05 15.47 -1.90
N THR A 202 2.07 14.61 -1.87
CA THR A 202 3.34 14.86 -1.17
C THR A 202 4.46 15.25 -2.12
N PHE A 203 4.47 14.77 -3.36
CA PHE A 203 5.42 15.14 -4.41
C PHE A 203 4.82 16.23 -5.32
N THR A 204 4.75 17.45 -4.80
CA THR A 204 4.16 18.63 -5.48
C THR A 204 4.89 19.92 -5.10
N LYS A 205 4.58 21.04 -5.74
CA LYS A 205 5.21 22.36 -5.48
C LYS A 205 5.17 22.72 -3.99
N GLY A 206 6.31 23.09 -3.43
CA GLY A 206 6.52 23.27 -1.99
C GLY A 206 7.14 22.05 -1.29
N ASN A 207 7.24 20.89 -1.97
CA ASN A 207 8.09 19.79 -1.56
C ASN A 207 9.51 20.02 -2.07
N LYS A 208 10.50 19.94 -1.19
CA LYS A 208 11.92 20.15 -1.51
C LYS A 208 12.38 19.32 -2.72
N ALA A 209 12.05 18.03 -2.78
CA ALA A 209 12.46 17.15 -3.87
C ALA A 209 11.78 17.49 -5.20
N PHE A 210 10.58 18.09 -5.17
CA PHE A 210 9.88 18.56 -6.37
C PHE A 210 10.42 19.91 -6.86
N ASP A 211 10.66 20.83 -5.91
CA ASP A 211 11.11 22.20 -6.19
C ASP A 211 12.59 22.24 -6.64
N GLU A 212 13.39 21.25 -6.30
CA GLU A 212 14.78 21.10 -6.74
C GLU A 212 14.92 20.56 -8.18
N VAL A 213 13.84 20.06 -8.79
CA VAL A 213 13.86 19.62 -10.19
C VAL A 213 13.89 20.84 -11.12
N ASP A 214 14.88 20.92 -11.99
CA ASP A 214 14.89 21.91 -13.06
C ASP A 214 13.89 21.53 -14.17
N TRP A 215 12.62 21.87 -13.97
CA TRP A 215 11.56 21.68 -14.96
C TRP A 215 11.80 22.45 -16.27
N SER A 216 12.81 23.34 -16.32
CA SER A 216 13.23 24.05 -17.53
C SER A 216 14.27 23.32 -18.36
N ASP A 217 14.87 22.26 -17.83
CA ASP A 217 15.86 21.45 -18.53
C ASP A 217 15.26 20.80 -19.80
N LEU A 218 15.90 21.07 -20.95
CA LEU A 218 15.47 20.59 -22.25
C LEU A 218 15.59 19.06 -22.42
N ASN A 219 16.57 18.43 -21.78
CA ASN A 219 16.74 16.97 -21.79
C ASN A 219 15.64 16.31 -20.95
N LEU A 220 15.39 16.83 -19.74
CA LEU A 220 14.27 16.37 -18.91
C LEU A 220 12.95 16.50 -19.66
N ARG A 221 12.70 17.65 -20.30
CA ARG A 221 11.52 17.88 -21.14
C ARG A 221 11.40 16.89 -22.28
N SER A 222 12.51 16.59 -22.95
CA SER A 222 12.56 15.60 -24.04
C SER A 222 12.20 14.20 -23.55
N GLU A 223 12.74 13.79 -22.40
CA GLU A 223 12.43 12.49 -21.78
C GLU A 223 10.97 12.41 -21.33
N VAL A 224 10.47 13.41 -20.61
CA VAL A 224 9.07 13.51 -20.22
C VAL A 224 8.17 13.47 -21.46
N ASN A 225 8.47 14.22 -22.52
CA ASN A 225 7.69 14.19 -23.76
C ASN A 225 7.68 12.81 -24.45
N LYS A 226 8.81 12.09 -24.46
CA LYS A 226 8.87 10.71 -24.99
C LYS A 226 8.00 9.77 -24.16
N LEU A 227 8.10 9.85 -22.85
CA LEU A 227 7.37 9.00 -21.90
C LEU A 227 5.87 9.22 -22.02
N THR A 228 5.45 10.47 -22.11
CA THR A 228 4.03 10.84 -22.05
C THR A 228 3.29 10.50 -23.34
N LYS A 229 3.92 10.72 -24.51
CA LYS A 229 3.40 10.21 -25.80
C LYS A 229 3.25 8.69 -25.82
N LYS A 230 4.21 7.95 -25.26
CA LYS A 230 4.22 6.48 -25.25
C LYS A 230 3.00 5.91 -24.51
N TRP A 231 2.48 6.63 -23.52
CA TRP A 231 1.45 6.15 -22.62
C TRP A 231 0.09 6.84 -22.80
N GLY A 232 -0.08 7.57 -23.90
CA GLY A 232 -1.34 8.25 -24.22
C GLY A 232 -1.65 9.41 -23.29
N ILE A 233 -0.63 10.00 -22.66
CA ILE A 233 -0.78 11.16 -21.79
C ILE A 233 -0.44 12.41 -22.63
N GLU A 234 -1.46 13.18 -23.00
CA GLU A 234 -1.28 14.39 -23.79
C GLU A 234 -0.91 15.61 -22.92
N PHE A 235 0.33 16.07 -23.03
CA PHE A 235 0.78 17.35 -22.47
C PHE A 235 0.69 18.44 -23.53
N SER A 236 0.11 19.58 -23.15
CA SER A 236 0.31 20.85 -23.83
C SER A 236 1.39 21.58 -23.03
N GLU A 237 2.63 21.62 -23.55
CA GLU A 237 3.82 22.35 -23.06
C GLU A 237 4.17 22.29 -21.54
N ILE A 238 5.43 21.98 -21.23
CA ILE A 238 5.86 21.49 -19.91
C ILE A 238 5.93 22.59 -18.82
N ASP A 239 5.83 23.87 -19.17
CA ASP A 239 6.40 24.96 -18.34
C ASP A 239 5.50 25.43 -17.19
N GLU A 240 4.17 25.37 -17.31
CA GLU A 240 3.23 25.69 -16.23
C GLU A 240 2.18 24.60 -16.01
N ILE A 241 2.08 23.64 -16.94
CA ILE A 241 1.01 22.63 -16.99
C ILE A 241 1.44 21.31 -16.34
N VAL A 242 2.73 20.98 -16.23
CA VAL A 242 3.15 19.81 -15.43
C VAL A 242 2.62 19.94 -14.00
N ILE A 243 2.65 21.13 -13.39
CA ILE A 243 2.09 21.39 -12.04
C ILE A 243 0.55 21.36 -12.01
N LYS A 244 -0.12 21.64 -13.14
CA LYS A 244 -1.59 21.73 -13.25
C LYS A 244 -2.25 20.40 -13.64
N LYS A 245 -1.65 19.62 -14.53
CA LYS A 245 -2.11 18.30 -15.01
C LYS A 245 -1.59 17.13 -14.19
N THR A 246 -0.47 17.27 -13.46
CA THR A 246 -0.15 16.32 -12.38
C THR A 246 -1.30 16.22 -11.37
N LYS A 247 -2.10 17.28 -11.20
CA LYS A 247 -3.33 17.22 -10.38
C LYS A 247 -4.46 16.36 -10.97
N GLU A 248 -4.39 15.95 -12.23
CA GLU A 248 -5.48 15.23 -12.91
C GLU A 248 -5.25 13.70 -12.95
N GLN A 249 -4.00 13.24 -12.91
CA GLN A 249 -3.63 11.82 -12.94
C GLN A 249 -2.60 11.50 -11.88
N ASP A 250 -3.03 10.77 -10.85
CA ASP A 250 -2.21 10.40 -9.71
C ASP A 250 -1.07 9.46 -10.14
N SER A 251 -1.32 8.58 -11.11
CA SER A 251 -0.32 7.62 -11.63
C SER A 251 0.91 8.30 -12.22
N CYS A 252 0.73 9.45 -12.87
CA CYS A 252 1.81 10.26 -13.42
C CYS A 252 2.72 10.85 -12.33
N ILE A 253 2.14 11.31 -11.22
CA ILE A 253 2.94 11.85 -10.11
C ILE A 253 3.75 10.72 -9.46
N ILE A 254 3.15 9.54 -9.29
CA ILE A 254 3.87 8.38 -8.76
C ILE A 254 5.04 8.03 -9.68
N PHE A 255 4.82 8.02 -11.00
CA PHE A 255 5.88 7.80 -11.97
C PHE A 255 7.04 8.79 -11.78
N PHE A 256 6.77 10.10 -11.72
CA PHE A 256 7.82 11.09 -11.55
C PHE A 256 8.57 10.96 -10.22
N ALA A 257 7.85 10.68 -9.13
CA ALA A 257 8.45 10.43 -7.82
C ALA A 257 9.36 9.18 -7.82
N MET A 258 9.10 8.23 -8.72
CA MET A 258 9.87 7.00 -8.87
C MET A 258 10.94 7.07 -9.97
N SER A 259 11.06 8.16 -10.73
CA SER A 259 12.03 8.27 -11.82
C SER A 259 13.38 8.77 -11.34
N ASP A 260 14.40 7.90 -11.46
CA ASP A 260 15.74 8.16 -10.92
C ASP A 260 16.46 9.33 -11.58
N ASP A 261 16.19 9.62 -12.86
CA ASP A 261 16.77 10.77 -13.57
C ASP A 261 16.17 12.09 -13.06
N ILE A 262 14.88 12.08 -12.71
CA ILE A 262 14.18 13.25 -12.18
C ILE A 262 14.62 13.55 -10.75
N THR A 263 14.78 12.51 -9.91
CA THR A 263 15.21 12.69 -8.52
C THR A 263 16.72 12.97 -8.37
N ARG A 264 17.56 12.62 -9.36
CA ARG A 264 19.01 12.90 -9.38
C ARG A 264 19.39 14.30 -9.88
N MET A 265 18.56 14.96 -10.69
CA MET A 265 18.87 16.28 -11.25
C MET A 265 18.72 17.44 -10.23
N THR A 266 18.58 17.13 -8.95
CA THR A 266 18.49 18.06 -7.80
C THR A 266 19.82 18.72 -7.40
N GLY A 267 20.88 18.55 -8.20
CA GLY A 267 22.03 19.47 -8.25
C GLY A 267 23.04 19.39 -7.10
N ARG A 268 22.96 18.42 -6.17
CA ARG A 268 24.05 18.13 -5.22
C ARG A 268 24.15 16.64 -4.93
N ASP A 269 25.13 15.98 -5.55
CA ASP A 269 25.51 14.57 -5.32
C ASP A 269 25.85 14.24 -3.84
N GLU A 270 26.01 15.25 -2.98
CA GLU A 270 26.39 15.09 -1.58
C GLU A 270 25.19 14.86 -0.63
N LEU A 271 23.95 15.12 -1.06
CA LEU A 271 22.74 14.86 -0.26
C LEU A 271 21.97 13.71 -0.92
N LYS A 272 22.03 12.52 -0.30
CA LYS A 272 21.52 11.21 -0.77
C LYS A 272 19.98 11.13 -0.98
N HIS A 273 19.30 12.16 -1.47
CA HIS A 273 17.84 12.22 -1.59
C HIS A 273 17.26 11.53 -2.83
N GLY A 274 18.09 10.98 -3.72
CA GLY A 274 17.67 10.14 -4.87
C GLY A 274 17.87 8.63 -4.66
N GLN A 275 18.12 8.16 -3.43
CA GLN A 275 18.33 6.73 -3.14
C GLN A 275 17.02 5.96 -2.91
N GLY A 276 15.96 6.63 -2.44
CA GLY A 276 14.74 5.95 -2.03
C GLY A 276 14.02 5.17 -3.14
N SER A 277 13.84 5.79 -4.32
CA SER A 277 13.25 5.13 -5.49
C SER A 277 14.09 3.93 -5.97
N LYS A 278 15.41 4.06 -5.92
CA LYS A 278 16.36 2.98 -6.26
C LYS A 278 16.23 1.81 -5.30
N SER A 279 16.24 2.07 -4.00
CA SER A 279 16.12 1.03 -2.97
C SER A 279 14.79 0.30 -3.09
N ILE A 280 13.69 1.02 -3.28
CA ILE A 280 12.35 0.44 -3.50
C ILE A 280 12.31 -0.43 -4.76
N LYS A 281 12.90 -0.02 -5.89
CA LYS A 281 12.92 -0.82 -7.13
C LYS A 281 13.84 -2.02 -7.06
N LYS A 282 14.99 -1.90 -6.38
CA LYS A 282 16.06 -2.92 -6.34
C LYS A 282 15.58 -4.30 -5.88
N LEU A 283 14.51 -4.36 -5.08
CA LEU A 283 13.92 -5.63 -4.62
C LEU A 283 13.30 -6.48 -5.73
N VAL A 284 12.86 -5.88 -6.84
CA VAL A 284 12.19 -6.59 -7.94
C VAL A 284 13.04 -6.65 -9.21
N SER A 285 13.99 -5.73 -9.37
CA SER A 285 14.86 -5.67 -10.56
C SER A 285 15.81 -6.87 -10.71
N SER A 286 15.97 -7.71 -9.68
CA SER A 286 16.91 -8.84 -9.67
C SER A 286 16.33 -10.14 -10.24
N HIS A 287 15.04 -10.21 -10.58
CA HIS A 287 14.42 -11.41 -11.14
C HIS A 287 13.36 -11.10 -12.21
N GLU A 288 13.19 -12.03 -13.15
CA GLU A 288 12.37 -11.84 -14.36
C GLU A 288 10.88 -11.57 -14.05
N ASP A 289 10.33 -12.26 -13.04
CA ASP A 289 8.93 -12.13 -12.63
C ASP A 289 8.70 -11.04 -11.57
N GLY A 290 9.71 -10.23 -11.24
CA GLY A 290 9.64 -9.24 -10.18
C GLY A 290 8.74 -8.07 -10.56
N ILE A 291 7.75 -7.78 -9.72
CA ILE A 291 6.84 -6.65 -9.93
C ILE A 291 6.72 -5.81 -8.66
N LEU A 292 6.97 -4.52 -8.84
CA LEU A 292 6.66 -3.49 -7.88
C LEU A 292 5.34 -2.83 -8.26
N TRP A 293 4.35 -2.92 -7.39
CA TRP A 293 3.08 -2.22 -7.49
C TRP A 293 3.06 -1.06 -6.49
N ILE A 294 2.77 0.14 -6.98
CA ILE A 294 2.52 1.31 -6.14
C ILE A 294 1.14 1.83 -6.48
N PHE A 295 0.21 1.69 -5.56
CA PHE A 295 -1.06 2.37 -5.59
C PHE A 295 -0.94 3.59 -4.69
N SER A 296 -1.32 4.77 -5.17
CA SER A 296 -1.38 5.95 -4.32
C SER A 296 -2.51 6.86 -4.75
N ASN A 297 -3.41 7.14 -3.81
CA ASN A 297 -4.71 7.73 -4.10
C ASN A 297 -5.43 6.96 -5.23
N LYS A 298 -5.70 7.60 -6.37
CA LYS A 298 -6.36 6.97 -7.54
C LYS A 298 -5.37 6.32 -8.50
N GLY A 299 -4.08 6.60 -8.34
CA GLY A 299 -3.05 6.22 -9.28
C GLY A 299 -2.48 4.83 -8.99
N LEU A 300 -2.09 4.16 -10.07
CA LEU A 300 -1.32 2.93 -10.08
C LEU A 300 -0.07 3.15 -10.93
N TYR A 301 1.07 2.78 -10.36
CA TYR A 301 2.36 2.60 -11.03
C TYR A 301 2.78 1.14 -10.85
N ARG A 302 3.08 0.46 -11.96
CA ARG A 302 3.58 -0.92 -11.96
C ARG A 302 4.92 -0.98 -12.68
N TYR A 303 5.95 -1.42 -11.98
CA TYR A 303 7.32 -1.52 -12.46
C TYR A 303 7.79 -2.97 -12.44
N GLU A 304 8.48 -3.37 -13.51
CA GLU A 304 9.09 -4.71 -13.65
C GLU A 304 10.62 -4.56 -13.58
N ASN A 305 11.20 -3.78 -14.49
CA ASN A 305 12.63 -3.49 -14.56
C ASN A 305 12.89 -2.18 -15.33
N ASP A 306 14.15 -1.77 -15.44
CA ASP A 306 14.54 -0.53 -16.12
C ASP A 306 14.57 -0.63 -17.65
N GLU A 307 14.51 -1.85 -18.21
CA GLU A 307 14.48 -2.07 -19.66
C GLU A 307 13.07 -1.87 -20.24
N LYS A 308 12.05 -2.13 -19.41
CA LYS A 308 10.65 -2.00 -19.77
C LYS A 308 10.07 -0.73 -19.17
N PRO A 309 9.23 -0.02 -19.93
CA PRO A 309 8.57 1.16 -19.41
C PRO A 309 7.47 0.72 -18.39
N PRO A 310 7.26 1.44 -17.27
CA PRO A 310 6.28 1.04 -16.26
C PRO A 310 4.86 1.23 -16.76
N PHE A 311 3.93 0.37 -16.30
CA PHE A 311 2.51 0.53 -16.58
C PHE A 311 1.90 1.56 -15.61
N LEU A 312 1.13 2.50 -16.16
CA LEU A 312 0.41 3.53 -15.40
C LEU A 312 -1.10 3.36 -15.59
N GLY A 313 -1.88 3.58 -14.53
CA GLY A 313 -3.33 3.59 -14.63
C GLY A 313 -3.96 4.41 -13.51
N ASP A 314 -5.08 5.05 -13.81
CA ASP A 314 -5.88 5.78 -12.82
C ASP A 314 -7.27 5.17 -12.70
N TYR A 315 -7.78 5.15 -11.48
CA TYR A 315 -9.07 4.57 -11.14
C TYR A 315 -10.05 5.63 -10.60
N THR A 316 -11.32 5.26 -10.51
CA THR A 316 -12.38 6.16 -10.02
C THR A 316 -12.25 6.36 -8.51
N HIS A 317 -12.15 5.25 -7.78
CA HIS A 317 -12.02 5.26 -6.32
C HIS A 317 -10.55 5.36 -5.90
N SER A 318 -10.27 6.16 -4.87
CA SER A 318 -8.94 6.31 -4.28
C SER A 318 -8.69 5.27 -3.19
N ILE A 319 -7.48 4.72 -3.07
CA ILE A 319 -7.10 3.88 -1.91
C ILE A 319 -6.92 4.67 -0.60
N GLN A 320 -7.03 6.01 -0.63
CA GLN A 320 -6.87 6.91 0.51
C GLN A 320 -5.51 6.74 1.22
N GLY A 321 -4.41 7.00 0.51
CA GLY A 321 -3.04 6.83 1.03
C GLY A 321 -2.09 6.24 0.00
N THR A 322 -1.05 5.55 0.44
CA THR A 322 -0.09 4.83 -0.44
C THR A 322 0.02 3.38 -0.03
N LEU A 323 -0.09 2.47 -1.01
CA LEU A 323 0.18 1.05 -0.87
C LEU A 323 1.33 0.67 -1.82
N ILE A 324 2.38 0.08 -1.27
CA ILE A 324 3.49 -0.49 -2.02
C ILE A 324 3.43 -2.01 -1.85
N GLN A 325 3.57 -2.75 -2.94
CA GLN A 325 3.75 -4.18 -2.90
C GLN A 325 4.89 -4.63 -3.79
N TRP A 326 5.75 -5.48 -3.24
CA TRP A 326 6.75 -6.26 -3.96
C TRP A 326 6.32 -7.72 -4.01
N ASN A 327 6.50 -8.38 -5.16
CA ASN A 327 6.69 -9.84 -5.19
C ASN A 327 8.16 -10.12 -5.45
N ILE A 328 8.80 -10.85 -4.54
CA ILE A 328 10.24 -11.05 -4.52
C ILE A 328 10.53 -12.54 -4.54
N LYS A 329 11.35 -13.00 -5.49
CA LYS A 329 11.78 -14.40 -5.51
C LYS A 329 12.62 -14.72 -4.28
N VAL A 330 12.23 -15.77 -3.56
CA VAL A 330 13.02 -16.32 -2.45
C VAL A 330 13.90 -17.44 -2.97
N PHE A 331 15.20 -17.30 -2.75
CA PHE A 331 16.19 -18.34 -3.00
C PHE A 331 16.49 -18.99 -1.64
N LYS A 332 16.23 -20.30 -1.52
CA LYS A 332 16.40 -21.09 -0.29
C LYS A 332 17.61 -21.99 -0.37
#